data_AF-A0A9W9J105-F1
#
_entry.id   AF-A0A9W9J105-F1
#
_cell.length_a   1.000
_cell.length_b   1.000
_cell.length_c   1.000
_cell.angle_alpha   90.00
_cell.angle_beta   90.00
_cell.angle_gamma   90.00
#
_symmetry.space_group_name_H-M   'P 1'
#
loop_
_entity.id
_entity.type
_entity.pdbx_description
1 polymer ?
#
loop_
_entity_poly.entity_id
_entity_poly.type
_entity_poly.pdbx_seq_one_letter_code
_entity_poly.pdbx_strand_id
1 'polypeptide(L)'
;MATNSATFILQELPLAAKEFKNNEPGARESLIAHSRVLISALEVPSEFIQHTFWSQPALSSIIRLAVDVNIFQHLKDAGEKGIDSEALASKTGVDVSLLSRLASHLVAMNVITFQNGAFYGIDLSNSLAAEDYQHSIRFCYDVSRPSFNEFPEFFKSNGYKTPTLSGTDGPF
;
A
#
# COMPACT_ATOMS: atom_id res chain seq x y z
N MET A 1 20.95 25.60 3.61
CA MET A 1 19.61 25.89 4.15
C MET A 1 18.65 24.84 3.62
N ALA A 2 17.77 24.30 4.47
CA ALA A 2 17.23 22.95 4.36
C ALA A 2 16.43 22.66 3.07
N THR A 3 17.03 21.87 2.18
CA THR A 3 16.41 21.27 0.98
C THR A 3 15.23 20.35 1.30
N ASN A 4 14.95 20.11 2.59
CA ASN A 4 13.90 19.21 3.06
C ASN A 4 12.75 19.96 3.78
N SER A 5 12.66 21.29 3.66
CA SER A 5 11.50 22.00 4.22
C SER A 5 10.28 21.83 3.32
N ALA A 6 9.09 21.68 3.90
CA ALA A 6 7.84 21.54 3.15
C ALA A 6 7.62 22.68 2.14
N THR A 7 7.95 23.91 2.53
CA THR A 7 7.86 25.10 1.65
C THR A 7 8.74 24.99 0.42
N PHE A 8 9.97 24.49 0.56
CA PHE A 8 10.88 24.30 -0.57
C PHE A 8 10.36 23.22 -1.52
N ILE A 9 9.90 22.08 -0.99
CA ILE A 9 9.39 20.97 -1.80
C ILE A 9 8.14 21.38 -2.59
N LEU A 10 7.27 22.20 -2.00
CA LEU A 10 6.09 22.75 -2.67
C LEU A 10 6.44 23.67 -3.86
N GLN A 11 7.64 24.26 -3.91
CA GLN A 11 8.10 25.04 -5.05
C GLN A 11 8.60 24.17 -6.21
N GLU A 12 9.15 22.98 -5.90
CA GLU A 12 9.66 22.03 -6.89
C GLU A 12 8.57 21.10 -7.44
N LEU A 13 7.53 20.81 -6.65
CA LEU A 13 6.44 19.89 -7.04
C LEU A 13 5.75 20.29 -8.37
N PRO A 14 5.48 21.57 -8.67
CA PRO A 14 4.90 21.97 -9.96
C PRO A 14 5.80 21.66 -11.15
N LEU A 15 7.12 21.73 -10.99
CA LEU A 15 8.07 21.38 -12.05
C LEU A 15 8.03 19.87 -12.29
N ALA A 16 8.16 19.05 -11.25
CA ALA A 16 8.05 17.60 -11.35
C ALA A 16 6.69 17.15 -11.94
N ALA A 17 5.60 17.84 -11.59
CA ALA A 17 4.28 17.58 -12.15
C ALA A 17 4.19 17.92 -13.65
N LYS A 18 4.87 18.99 -14.09
CA LYS A 18 4.95 19.36 -15.52
C LYS A 18 5.75 18.33 -16.32
N GLU A 19 6.90 17.90 -15.81
CA GLU A 19 7.73 16.86 -16.43
C GLU A 19 6.95 15.53 -16.53
N PHE A 20 6.21 15.18 -15.48
CA PHE A 20 5.35 13.99 -15.48
C PHE A 20 4.25 14.10 -16.54
N LYS A 21 3.58 15.26 -16.64
CA LYS A 21 2.57 15.52 -17.67
C LYS A 21 3.14 15.42 -19.10
N ASN A 22 4.41 15.79 -19.27
CA ASN A 22 5.12 15.69 -20.55
C ASN A 22 5.63 14.28 -20.86
N ASN A 23 5.43 13.31 -19.96
CA ASN A 23 5.95 11.95 -20.07
C ASN A 23 7.48 11.89 -20.21
N GLU A 24 8.18 12.78 -19.49
CA GLU A 24 9.64 12.81 -19.50
C GLU A 24 10.22 11.59 -18.75
N PRO A 25 11.33 10.99 -19.23
CA PRO A 25 11.94 9.83 -18.58
C PRO A 25 12.30 10.12 -17.11
N GLY A 26 11.84 9.28 -16.18
CA GLY A 26 12.11 9.42 -14.75
C GLY A 26 11.20 10.42 -14.00
N ALA A 27 10.32 11.14 -14.70
CA ALA A 27 9.49 12.17 -14.08
C ALA A 27 8.47 11.60 -13.08
N ARG A 28 7.96 10.39 -13.32
CA ARG A 28 7.08 9.68 -12.37
C ARG A 28 7.80 9.38 -11.06
N GLU A 29 9.01 8.85 -11.14
CA GLU A 29 9.85 8.51 -10.00
C GLU A 29 10.22 9.77 -9.21
N SER A 30 10.59 10.84 -9.91
CA SER A 30 10.85 12.15 -9.32
C SER A 30 9.63 12.69 -8.57
N LEU A 31 8.44 12.66 -9.18
CA LEU A 31 7.22 13.14 -8.54
C LEU A 31 6.89 12.34 -7.27
N ILE A 32 6.99 11.01 -7.32
CA ILE A 32 6.81 10.14 -6.14
C ILE A 32 7.83 10.48 -5.04
N ALA A 33 9.10 10.68 -5.40
CA ALA A 33 10.14 11.04 -4.45
C ALA A 33 9.82 12.36 -3.74
N HIS A 34 9.47 13.42 -4.49
CA HIS A 34 9.09 14.71 -3.91
C HIS A 34 7.85 14.59 -3.01
N SER A 35 6.82 13.84 -3.42
CA SER A 35 5.64 13.61 -2.58
C SER A 35 5.97 12.91 -1.26
N ARG A 36 6.87 11.92 -1.26
CA ARG A 36 7.30 11.23 -0.03
C ARG A 36 8.06 12.16 0.91
N VAL A 37 8.98 12.97 0.37
CA VAL A 37 9.70 13.97 1.20
C VAL A 37 8.71 15.00 1.74
N LEU A 38 7.72 15.43 0.95
CA LEU A 38 6.69 16.37 1.41
C LEU A 38 5.88 15.79 2.57
N ILE A 39 5.41 14.53 2.46
CA ILE A 39 4.69 13.84 3.55
C ILE A 39 5.57 13.80 4.80
N SER A 40 6.82 13.36 4.68
CA SER A 40 7.74 13.28 5.83
C SER A 40 8.06 14.65 6.45
N ALA A 41 8.03 15.73 5.67
CA ALA A 41 8.25 17.08 6.18
C ALA A 41 7.02 17.66 6.90
N LEU A 42 5.83 17.08 6.67
CA LEU A 42 4.56 17.52 7.24
C LEU A 42 4.10 16.66 8.43
N GLU A 43 4.39 15.36 8.43
CA GLU A 43 3.97 14.44 9.49
C GLU A 43 4.56 14.83 10.85
N VAL A 44 3.73 14.79 11.89
CA VAL A 44 4.21 14.82 13.28
C VAL A 44 4.54 13.41 13.78
N PRO A 45 5.36 13.23 14.83
CA PRO A 45 5.78 11.90 15.28
C PRO A 45 4.65 10.92 15.58
N SER A 46 3.53 11.39 16.15
CA SER A 46 2.36 10.55 16.44
C SER A 46 1.67 10.05 15.17
N GLU A 47 1.65 10.85 14.11
CA GLU A 47 1.07 10.45 12.82
C GLU A 47 1.98 9.43 12.15
N PHE A 48 3.29 9.68 12.14
CA PHE A 48 4.28 8.74 11.61
C PHE A 48 4.17 7.35 12.27
N ILE A 49 4.04 7.31 13.61
CA ILE A 49 3.89 6.05 14.36
C ILE A 49 2.57 5.34 13.98
N GLN A 50 1.45 6.07 13.95
CA GLN A 50 0.16 5.50 13.56
C GLN A 50 0.17 4.99 12.11
N HIS A 51 0.80 5.73 11.21
CA HIS A 51 0.92 5.33 9.81
C HIS A 51 1.76 4.06 9.66
N THR A 52 2.95 4.04 10.25
CA THR A 52 3.94 2.96 10.07
C THR A 52 3.59 1.69 10.84
N PHE A 53 3.07 1.80 12.06
CA PHE A 53 2.87 0.65 12.95
C PHE A 53 1.41 0.20 13.06
N TRP A 54 0.46 0.99 12.57
CA TRP A 54 -0.95 0.64 12.61
C TRP A 54 -1.57 0.56 11.23
N SER A 55 -1.61 1.64 10.46
CA SER A 55 -2.40 1.67 9.23
C SER A 55 -1.74 0.89 8.08
N GLN A 56 -0.42 0.97 7.90
CA GLN A 56 0.30 0.20 6.87
C GLN A 56 0.31 -1.31 7.15
N PRO A 57 0.62 -1.79 8.37
CA PRO A 57 0.58 -3.22 8.68
C PRO A 57 -0.82 -3.81 8.49
N ALA A 58 -1.86 -3.07 8.92
CA ALA A 58 -3.25 -3.45 8.70
C ALA A 58 -3.58 -3.48 7.20
N LEU A 59 -3.17 -2.46 6.44
CA LEU A 59 -3.40 -2.40 4.99
C LEU A 59 -2.86 -3.63 4.27
N SER A 60 -1.61 -4.02 4.56
CA SER A 60 -1.00 -5.20 3.94
C SER A 60 -1.79 -6.48 4.23
N SER A 61 -2.34 -6.63 5.44
CA SER A 61 -3.20 -7.76 5.81
C SER A 61 -4.55 -7.73 5.13
N ILE A 62 -5.14 -6.54 4.98
CA ILE A 62 -6.42 -6.35 4.31
C ILE A 62 -6.28 -6.61 2.81
N ILE A 63 -5.19 -6.17 2.18
CA ILE A 63 -4.88 -6.50 0.77
C ILE A 63 -4.71 -8.00 0.59
N ARG A 64 -3.99 -8.68 1.51
CA ARG A 64 -3.84 -10.14 1.46
C ARG A 64 -5.17 -10.88 1.57
N LEU A 65 -6.09 -10.41 2.43
CA LEU A 65 -7.45 -10.95 2.51
C LEU A 65 -8.26 -10.64 1.25
N ALA A 66 -8.17 -9.42 0.72
CA ALA A 66 -8.82 -9.02 -0.52
C ALA A 66 -8.44 -9.90 -1.71
N VAL A 67 -7.20 -10.43 -1.72
CA VAL A 67 -6.70 -11.43 -2.65
C VAL A 67 -7.36 -12.80 -2.48
N ASP A 68 -7.68 -13.24 -1.26
CA ASP A 68 -8.35 -14.53 -1.03
C ASP A 68 -9.78 -14.55 -1.56
N VAL A 69 -10.47 -13.42 -1.41
CA VAL A 69 -11.90 -13.30 -1.76
C VAL A 69 -12.13 -12.52 -3.05
N ASN A 70 -11.08 -12.26 -3.83
CA ASN A 70 -11.13 -11.61 -5.14
C ASN A 70 -11.80 -10.22 -5.17
N ILE A 71 -11.63 -9.40 -4.13
CA ILE A 71 -12.20 -8.04 -4.09
C ILE A 71 -11.76 -7.20 -5.30
N PHE A 72 -10.47 -7.30 -5.68
CA PHE A 72 -9.94 -6.50 -6.79
C PHE A 72 -10.55 -6.88 -8.14
N GLN A 73 -10.80 -8.17 -8.37
CA GLN A 73 -11.47 -8.65 -9.57
C GLN A 73 -12.93 -8.17 -9.59
N HIS A 74 -13.65 -8.29 -8.48
CA HIS A 74 -15.04 -7.83 -8.40
C HIS A 74 -15.19 -6.32 -8.61
N LEU A 75 -14.26 -5.50 -8.09
CA LEU A 75 -14.23 -4.07 -8.34
C LEU A 75 -13.93 -3.74 -9.81
N LYS A 76 -12.98 -4.46 -10.41
CA LYS A 76 -12.64 -4.30 -11.83
C LYS A 76 -13.82 -4.67 -12.74
N ASP A 77 -14.51 -5.77 -12.44
CA ASP A 77 -15.68 -6.24 -13.19
C ASP A 77 -16.87 -5.29 -13.06
N ALA A 78 -17.04 -4.66 -11.90
CA ALA A 78 -18.07 -3.66 -11.66
C ALA A 78 -17.83 -2.37 -12.49
N GLY A 79 -16.56 -2.03 -12.74
CA GLY A 79 -16.17 -0.89 -13.57
C GLY A 79 -16.80 0.42 -13.08
N GLU A 80 -17.26 1.24 -14.02
CA GLU A 80 -17.87 2.55 -13.75
C GLU A 80 -19.22 2.48 -12.99
N LYS A 81 -19.84 1.29 -12.87
CA LYS A 81 -21.07 1.15 -12.09
C LYS A 81 -20.80 1.11 -10.59
N GLY A 82 -19.59 0.71 -10.20
CA GLY A 82 -19.27 0.42 -8.80
C GLY A 82 -20.06 -0.76 -8.24
N ILE A 83 -19.82 -1.07 -6.98
CA ILE A 83 -20.51 -2.13 -6.25
C ILE A 83 -20.78 -1.71 -4.80
N ASP A 84 -22.01 -1.87 -4.33
CA ASP A 84 -22.36 -1.62 -2.93
C ASP A 84 -21.83 -2.73 -1.99
N SER A 85 -21.94 -2.48 -0.69
CA SER A 85 -21.37 -3.36 0.34
C SER A 85 -22.06 -4.73 0.36
N GLU A 86 -23.38 -4.76 0.19
CA GLU A 86 -24.22 -5.96 0.20
C GLU A 86 -23.92 -6.86 -0.99
N ALA A 87 -23.82 -6.29 -2.20
CA ALA A 87 -23.51 -7.01 -3.41
C ALA A 87 -22.06 -7.53 -3.39
N LEU A 88 -21.11 -6.71 -2.91
CA LEU A 88 -19.72 -7.16 -2.78
C LEU A 88 -19.58 -8.26 -1.72
N ALA A 89 -20.28 -8.14 -0.59
CA ALA A 89 -20.33 -9.16 0.46
C ALA A 89 -20.89 -10.48 -0.09
N SER A 90 -21.99 -10.42 -0.84
CA SER A 90 -22.58 -11.59 -1.51
C SER A 90 -21.62 -12.28 -2.48
N LYS A 91 -20.85 -11.51 -3.27
CA LYS A 91 -19.86 -12.06 -4.21
C LYS A 91 -18.64 -12.69 -3.53
N THR A 92 -18.17 -12.07 -2.45
CA THR A 92 -16.96 -12.48 -1.72
C THR A 92 -17.22 -13.56 -0.67
N GLY A 93 -18.47 -13.70 -0.21
CA GLY A 93 -18.83 -14.53 0.94
C GLY A 93 -18.42 -13.95 2.29
N VAL A 94 -17.88 -12.72 2.33
CA VAL A 94 -17.49 -12.04 3.56
C VAL A 94 -18.71 -11.36 4.17
N ASP A 95 -18.85 -11.44 5.50
CA ASP A 95 -19.91 -10.71 6.22
C ASP A 95 -19.91 -9.22 5.86
N VAL A 96 -21.09 -8.64 5.63
CA VAL A 96 -21.22 -7.25 5.16
C VAL A 96 -20.62 -6.23 6.12
N SER A 97 -20.71 -6.44 7.43
CA SER A 97 -20.13 -5.54 8.43
C SER A 97 -18.60 -5.61 8.40
N LEU A 98 -18.06 -6.83 8.32
CA LEU A 98 -16.62 -7.03 8.18
C LEU A 98 -16.10 -6.44 6.87
N LEU A 99 -16.74 -6.74 5.75
CA LEU A 99 -16.36 -6.25 4.43
C LEU A 99 -16.35 -4.72 4.40
N SER A 100 -17.40 -4.09 4.92
CA SER A 100 -17.50 -2.62 4.96
C SER A 100 -16.33 -2.01 5.70
N ARG A 101 -15.95 -2.56 6.87
CA ARG A 101 -14.80 -2.09 7.66
C ARG A 101 -13.48 -2.23 6.93
N LEU A 102 -13.25 -3.38 6.27
CA LEU A 102 -12.04 -3.65 5.52
C LEU A 102 -11.94 -2.74 4.29
N ALA A 103 -13.04 -2.58 3.55
CA ALA A 103 -13.11 -1.71 2.38
C ALA A 103 -12.95 -0.23 2.75
N SER A 104 -13.51 0.23 3.87
CA SER A 104 -13.27 1.59 4.37
C SER A 104 -11.78 1.87 4.64
N HIS A 105 -11.02 0.88 5.13
CA HIS A 105 -9.57 1.03 5.28
C HIS A 105 -8.86 1.13 3.93
N LEU A 106 -9.27 0.34 2.94
CA LEU A 106 -8.74 0.44 1.57
C LEU A 106 -9.03 1.81 0.94
N VAL A 107 -10.20 2.39 1.22
CA VAL A 107 -10.55 3.76 0.80
C VAL A 107 -9.65 4.78 1.50
N ALA A 108 -9.53 4.71 2.83
CA ALA A 108 -8.70 5.63 3.61
C ALA A 108 -7.21 5.59 3.20
N MET A 109 -6.74 4.43 2.74
CA MET A 109 -5.39 4.23 2.25
C MET A 109 -5.22 4.41 0.73
N ASN A 110 -6.23 4.98 0.05
CA ASN A 110 -6.22 5.31 -1.38
C ASN A 110 -5.95 4.11 -2.31
N VAL A 111 -6.41 2.91 -1.94
CA VAL A 111 -6.32 1.71 -2.78
C VAL A 111 -7.56 1.53 -3.63
N ILE A 112 -8.72 1.94 -3.13
CA ILE A 112 -10.01 1.96 -3.83
C ILE A 112 -10.71 3.29 -3.52
N THR A 113 -11.83 3.59 -4.17
CA THR A 113 -12.66 4.76 -3.82
C THR A 113 -14.08 4.35 -3.44
N PHE A 114 -14.77 5.20 -2.69
CA PHE A 114 -16.17 5.03 -2.33
C PHE A 114 -16.92 6.34 -2.60
N GLN A 115 -17.96 6.26 -3.42
CA GLN A 115 -18.80 7.41 -3.77
C GLN A 115 -20.21 6.94 -4.11
N ASN A 116 -21.22 7.77 -3.83
CA ASN A 116 -22.62 7.49 -4.15
C ASN A 116 -23.11 6.11 -3.65
N GLY A 117 -22.64 5.67 -2.48
CA GLY A 117 -23.05 4.39 -1.87
C GLY A 117 -22.36 3.14 -2.42
N ALA A 118 -21.36 3.28 -3.30
CA ALA A 118 -20.67 2.16 -3.93
C ALA A 118 -19.15 2.29 -3.88
N PHE A 119 -18.46 1.15 -3.86
CA PHE A 119 -17.02 1.03 -4.02
C PHE A 119 -16.64 0.93 -5.50
N TYR A 120 -15.50 1.51 -5.87
CA TYR A 120 -14.95 1.48 -7.21
C TYR A 120 -13.46 1.15 -7.17
N GLY A 121 -13.03 0.35 -8.14
CA GLY A 121 -11.61 0.17 -8.42
C GLY A 121 -11.03 1.40 -9.10
N ILE A 122 -9.79 1.73 -8.76
CA ILE A 122 -8.94 2.70 -9.47
C ILE A 122 -7.85 1.95 -10.26
N ASP A 123 -7.05 2.67 -11.06
CA ASP A 123 -5.97 2.08 -11.87
C ASP A 123 -5.06 1.13 -11.06
N LEU A 124 -4.71 1.52 -9.83
CA LEU A 124 -3.93 0.69 -8.92
C LEU A 124 -4.65 -0.64 -8.60
N SER A 125 -5.84 -0.60 -7.98
CA SER A 125 -6.56 -1.81 -7.60
C SER A 125 -6.98 -2.67 -8.79
N ASN A 126 -7.30 -2.05 -9.93
CA ASN A 126 -7.65 -2.77 -11.16
C ASN A 126 -6.44 -3.52 -11.72
N SER A 127 -5.24 -2.94 -11.60
CA SER A 127 -3.98 -3.62 -11.94
C SER A 127 -3.70 -4.74 -10.96
N LEU A 128 -3.92 -4.53 -9.66
CA LEU A 128 -3.72 -5.59 -8.64
C LEU A 128 -4.57 -6.83 -8.91
N ALA A 129 -5.67 -6.76 -9.65
CA ALA A 129 -6.47 -7.93 -10.03
C ALA A 129 -5.75 -8.93 -10.96
N ALA A 130 -4.62 -8.55 -11.59
CA ALA A 130 -3.86 -9.44 -12.46
C ALA A 130 -3.13 -10.55 -11.65
N GLU A 131 -3.06 -11.74 -12.23
CA GLU A 131 -2.61 -12.97 -11.56
C GLU A 131 -1.18 -12.88 -10.99
N ASP A 132 -0.27 -12.25 -11.72
CA ASP A 132 1.12 -12.03 -11.31
C ASP A 132 1.24 -11.16 -10.06
N TYR A 133 0.44 -10.10 -9.95
CA TYR A 133 0.38 -9.29 -8.73
C TYR A 133 -0.28 -10.03 -7.57
N GLN A 134 -1.30 -10.86 -7.85
CA GLN A 134 -1.94 -11.69 -6.83
C GLN A 134 -0.95 -12.71 -6.24
N HIS A 135 -0.14 -13.37 -7.07
CA HIS A 135 0.95 -14.24 -6.60
C HIS A 135 2.00 -13.47 -5.82
N SER A 136 2.39 -12.28 -6.31
CA SER A 136 3.36 -11.43 -5.63
C SER A 136 2.86 -10.98 -4.25
N ILE A 137 1.58 -10.62 -4.09
CA ILE A 137 0.99 -10.25 -2.80
C ILE A 137 1.04 -11.43 -1.83
N ARG A 138 0.64 -12.63 -2.27
CA ARG A 138 0.69 -13.84 -1.44
C ARG A 138 2.12 -14.12 -0.98
N PHE A 139 3.09 -14.12 -1.91
CA PHE A 139 4.49 -14.33 -1.57
C PHE A 139 5.03 -13.28 -0.59
N CYS A 140 4.86 -11.99 -0.90
CA CYS A 140 5.37 -10.92 -0.05
C CYS A 140 4.76 -10.96 1.36
N TYR A 141 3.49 -11.30 1.48
CA TYR A 141 2.82 -11.39 2.78
C TYR A 141 3.13 -12.69 3.53
N ASP A 142 2.96 -13.84 2.88
CA ASP A 142 3.00 -15.15 3.53
C ASP A 142 4.45 -15.63 3.75
N VAL A 143 5.40 -15.17 2.93
CA VAL A 143 6.81 -15.60 2.96
C VAL A 143 7.74 -14.49 3.45
N SER A 144 7.74 -13.31 2.82
CA SER A 144 8.75 -12.27 3.14
C SER A 144 8.45 -11.49 4.42
N ARG A 145 7.17 -11.15 4.66
CA ARG A 145 6.77 -10.31 5.79
C ARG A 145 7.09 -10.92 7.16
N PRO A 146 6.92 -12.24 7.42
CA PRO A 146 7.35 -12.86 8.66
C PRO A 146 8.82 -12.56 8.97
N SER A 147 9.71 -12.64 7.98
CA SER A 147 11.12 -12.38 8.18
C SER A 147 11.42 -10.96 8.65
N PHE A 148 10.69 -9.96 8.14
CA PHE A 148 10.86 -8.57 8.56
C PHE A 148 10.50 -8.36 10.03
N ASN A 149 9.50 -9.09 10.54
CA ASN A 149 9.11 -9.02 11.94
C ASN A 149 10.17 -9.65 12.86
N GLU A 150 10.93 -10.63 12.36
CA GLU A 150 11.99 -11.32 13.10
C GLU A 150 13.33 -10.55 13.12
N PHE A 151 13.50 -9.51 12.29
CA PHE A 151 14.75 -8.74 12.23
C PHE A 151 15.26 -8.31 13.61
N PRO A 152 14.45 -7.70 14.51
CA PRO A 152 14.96 -7.23 15.79
C PRO A 152 15.53 -8.35 16.66
N GLU A 153 14.83 -9.48 16.80
CA GLU A 153 15.27 -10.59 17.64
C GLU A 153 16.42 -11.37 17.00
N PHE A 154 16.39 -11.58 15.68
CA PHE A 154 17.48 -12.22 14.96
C PHE A 154 18.80 -11.45 15.12
N PHE A 155 18.83 -10.16 14.80
CA PHE A 155 20.05 -9.36 14.89
C PHE A 155 20.49 -9.14 16.34
N LYS A 156 19.58 -9.14 17.30
CA LYS A 156 19.96 -9.17 18.72
C LYS A 156 20.66 -10.47 19.09
N SER A 157 20.14 -11.62 18.64
CA SER A 157 20.70 -12.94 18.95
C SER A 157 22.11 -13.16 18.36
N ASN A 158 22.40 -12.54 17.21
CA ASN A 158 23.68 -12.66 16.53
C ASN A 158 24.70 -11.57 16.89
N GLY A 159 24.38 -10.70 17.86
CA GLY A 159 25.26 -9.61 18.28
C GLY A 159 25.38 -8.48 17.25
N TYR A 160 24.33 -8.23 16.49
CA TYR A 160 24.21 -7.24 15.42
C TYR A 160 25.29 -7.41 14.34
N LYS A 161 25.53 -8.65 13.94
CA LYS A 161 26.51 -9.02 12.91
C LYS A 161 25.82 -9.35 11.59
N THR A 162 26.57 -9.15 10.51
CA THR A 162 26.15 -9.54 9.17
C THR A 162 26.11 -11.08 9.08
N PRO A 163 25.00 -11.68 8.61
CA PRO A 163 24.91 -13.11 8.37
C PRO A 163 25.90 -13.58 7.29
N THR A 164 26.21 -14.87 7.27
CA THR A 164 27.10 -15.43 6.24
C THR A 164 26.36 -15.56 4.91
N LEU A 165 26.99 -15.16 3.79
CA LEU A 165 26.38 -15.14 2.45
C LEU A 165 25.91 -16.52 1.96
N SER A 166 26.52 -17.60 2.46
CA SER A 166 26.19 -18.99 2.09
C SER A 166 25.36 -19.72 3.15
N GLY A 167 24.92 -19.04 4.20
CA GLY A 167 24.20 -19.63 5.31
C GLY A 167 22.67 -19.62 5.11
N THR A 168 22.00 -20.55 5.79
CA THR A 168 20.54 -20.54 5.98
C THR A 168 20.17 -19.91 7.33
N ASP A 169 21.12 -19.25 7.99
CA ASP A 169 21.00 -18.64 9.32
C ASP A 169 20.55 -17.17 9.23
N GLY A 170 19.56 -16.88 8.37
CA GLY A 170 18.96 -15.56 8.25
C GLY A 170 17.65 -15.44 9.02
N PRO A 171 17.02 -14.24 9.01
CA PRO A 171 15.73 -14.01 9.66
C PRO A 171 14.54 -14.61 8.89
N PHE A 172 14.78 -15.45 7.87
CA PHE A 172 13.77 -16.00 6.96
C PHE A 172 13.32 -17.40 7.34
#